data_AF-H1G7M6-F1
#
_entry.id   AF-H1G7M6-F1
#
_cell.length_a   1.000
_cell.length_b   1.000
_cell.length_c   1.000
_cell.angle_alpha   90.00
_cell.angle_beta   90.00
_cell.angle_gamma   90.00
#
_symmetry.space_group_name_H-M   'P 1'
#
loop_
_entity.id
_entity.type
_entity.pdbx_description
1 polymer ?
#
loop_
_entity_poly.entity_id
_entity_poly.type
_entity_poly.pdbx_seq_one_letter_code
_entity_poly.pdbx_strand_id
1 'polypeptide(L)'
;MSMIGHRFRCYPGRQQENILLRWIGCQRFIYNSKVREDRYFRAFARKALSVTGQKPPIDQQYSQFIGPDTAWLREVPSQVLRNGAVRWKQAYSRFFQKLSGRPTIHGKGGEQGVWLTRELFAFEDDGEGGYHL
;
A
#
# COMPACT_ATOMS: atom_id res chain seq x y z
N MET A 1 -19.87 7.29 -14.08
CA MET A 1 -19.77 8.30 -13.01
C MET A 1 -18.37 8.88 -13.03
N SER A 2 -18.19 10.17 -13.32
CA SER A 2 -16.88 10.83 -13.14
C SER A 2 -16.62 10.98 -11.63
N MET A 3 -15.51 10.47 -11.11
CA MET A 3 -15.11 10.72 -9.73
C MET A 3 -14.53 12.13 -9.65
N ILE A 4 -15.19 13.01 -8.88
CA ILE A 4 -14.64 14.33 -8.54
C ILE A 4 -13.58 14.12 -7.45
N GLY A 5 -12.36 14.57 -7.71
CA GLY A 5 -11.25 14.55 -6.75
C GLY A 5 -11.03 15.93 -6.15
N HIS A 6 -10.86 16.00 -4.84
CA HIS A 6 -10.51 17.23 -4.13
C HIS A 6 -9.10 17.11 -3.54
N ARG A 7 -8.33 18.21 -3.57
CA ARG A 7 -7.02 18.33 -2.96
C ARG A 7 -7.00 19.54 -2.04
N PHE A 8 -6.67 19.33 -0.78
CA PHE A 8 -6.57 20.37 0.24
C PHE A 8 -5.36 20.10 1.12
N ARG A 9 -4.91 21.14 1.82
CA ARG A 9 -3.85 21.03 2.82
C ARG A 9 -4.46 20.59 4.14
N CYS A 10 -3.78 19.69 4.83
CA CYS A 10 -4.18 19.22 6.13
C CYS A 10 -3.04 19.48 7.13
N TYR A 11 -3.39 19.85 8.35
CA TYR A 11 -2.47 20.15 9.44
C TYR A 11 -2.79 19.22 10.63
N PRO A 12 -2.30 17.97 10.61
CA PRO A 12 -2.58 17.02 11.68
C PRO A 12 -1.93 17.48 12.98
N GLY A 13 -2.60 17.21 14.10
CA GLY A 13 -1.98 17.34 15.43
C GLY A 13 -0.84 16.33 15.61
N ARG A 14 -0.01 16.54 16.64
CA ARG A 14 1.18 15.71 16.93
C ARG A 14 0.86 14.21 17.01
N GLN A 15 -0.25 13.85 17.63
CA GLN A 15 -0.69 12.46 17.76
C GLN A 15 -1.08 11.86 16.40
N GLN A 16 -1.85 12.61 15.60
CA GLN A 16 -2.27 12.20 14.26
C GLN A 16 -1.07 12.05 13.33
N GLU A 17 -0.11 12.97 13.40
CA GLU A 17 1.15 12.89 12.65
C GLU A 17 1.87 11.56 12.91
N ASN A 18 2.03 11.18 14.18
CA ASN A 18 2.67 9.92 14.55
C ASN A 18 1.92 8.69 14.02
N ILE A 19 0.58 8.71 14.08
CA ILE A 19 -0.28 7.64 13.55
C ILE A 19 -0.11 7.53 12.02
N LEU A 20 -0.21 8.65 11.31
CA LEU A 20 -0.08 8.70 9.86
C LEU A 20 1.30 8.24 9.41
N LEU A 21 2.38 8.69 10.06
CA LEU A 21 3.74 8.25 9.76
C LEU A 21 3.91 6.74 9.95
N ARG A 22 3.35 6.18 11.03
CA ARG A 22 3.34 4.73 11.27
C ARG A 22 2.60 4.00 10.16
N TRP A 23 1.41 4.47 9.78
CA TRP A 23 0.58 3.86 8.75
C TRP A 23 1.21 3.93 7.35
N ILE A 24 1.80 5.08 6.99
CA ILE A 24 2.61 5.25 5.77
C ILE A 24 3.71 4.18 5.72
N GLY A 25 4.45 4.02 6.82
CA GLY A 25 5.52 3.03 6.94
C GLY A 25 5.03 1.60 6.73
N CYS A 26 3.95 1.21 7.40
CA CYS A 26 3.35 -0.13 7.31
C CYS A 26 2.80 -0.42 5.90
N GLN A 27 2.07 0.54 5.31
CA GLN A 27 1.54 0.39 3.95
C GLN A 27 2.64 0.22 2.91
N ARG A 28 3.72 1.03 3.02
CA ARG A 28 4.91 0.92 2.17
C ARG A 28 5.61 -0.42 2.37
N PHE A 29 5.69 -0.92 3.60
CA PHE A 29 6.29 -2.24 3.89
C PHE A 29 5.55 -3.36 3.15
N ILE A 30 4.22 -3.39 3.21
CA ILE A 30 3.42 -4.41 2.50
C ILE A 30 3.62 -4.30 0.99
N TYR A 31 3.53 -3.09 0.43
CA TYR A 31 3.78 -2.86 -0.99
C TYR A 31 5.16 -3.41 -1.41
N ASN A 32 6.21 -3.04 -0.68
CA ASN A 32 7.58 -3.47 -0.97
C ASN A 32 7.76 -4.99 -0.81
N SER A 33 7.05 -5.61 0.13
CA SER A 33 7.05 -7.06 0.33
C SER A 33 6.45 -7.77 -0.88
N LYS A 34 5.34 -7.29 -1.45
CA LYS A 34 4.80 -7.80 -2.73
C LYS A 34 5.78 -7.63 -3.89
N VAL A 35 6.51 -6.51 -3.96
CA VAL A 35 7.55 -6.32 -4.99
C VAL A 35 8.69 -7.33 -4.84
N ARG A 36 9.12 -7.65 -3.61
CA ARG A 36 10.15 -8.65 -3.34
C ARG A 36 9.68 -10.06 -3.70
N GLU A 37 8.45 -10.40 -3.31
CA GLU A 37 7.79 -11.67 -3.64
C GLU A 37 7.70 -11.87 -5.16
N ASP A 38 7.27 -10.87 -5.92
CA ASP A 38 7.26 -10.92 -7.40
C ASP A 38 8.66 -11.14 -7.98
N ARG A 39 9.67 -10.43 -7.47
CA ARG A 39 11.05 -10.60 -7.92
C ARG A 39 11.55 -12.02 -7.66
N TYR A 40 11.25 -12.56 -6.48
CA TYR A 40 11.60 -13.93 -6.10
C TYR A 40 10.96 -14.94 -7.04
N PHE A 41 9.63 -14.92 -7.19
CA PHE A 41 8.92 -15.87 -8.05
C PHE A 41 9.35 -15.77 -9.51
N ARG A 42 9.68 -14.59 -10.01
CA ARG A 42 10.20 -14.43 -11.37
C ARG A 42 11.60 -14.96 -11.53
N ALA A 43 12.48 -14.74 -10.55
CA ALA A 43 13.83 -15.29 -10.57
C ALA A 43 13.78 -16.81 -10.50
N PHE A 44 12.93 -17.36 -9.62
CA PHE A 44 12.63 -18.77 -9.53
C PHE A 44 12.11 -19.31 -10.85
N ALA A 45 11.07 -18.70 -11.43
CA ALA A 45 10.53 -19.08 -12.72
C ALA A 45 11.63 -19.08 -13.80
N ARG A 46 12.42 -18.01 -13.96
CA ARG A 46 13.50 -17.98 -14.97
C ARG A 46 14.52 -19.11 -14.81
N LYS A 47 14.81 -19.55 -13.58
CA LYS A 47 15.77 -20.63 -13.31
C LYS A 47 15.15 -22.03 -13.41
N ALA A 48 13.85 -22.16 -13.13
CA ALA A 48 13.12 -23.42 -13.08
C ALA A 48 12.22 -23.66 -14.32
N LEU A 49 12.15 -22.72 -15.27
CA LEU A 49 11.28 -22.77 -16.45
C LEU A 49 11.85 -23.64 -17.59
N SER A 50 11.93 -24.94 -17.31
CA SER A 50 11.52 -25.97 -18.28
C SER A 50 10.37 -26.85 -17.76
N VAL A 51 9.95 -26.76 -16.48
CA VAL A 51 9.14 -27.85 -15.88
C VAL A 51 7.68 -27.51 -15.52
N THR A 52 7.27 -26.28 -15.20
CA THR A 52 5.92 -26.06 -14.61
C THR A 52 4.99 -25.04 -15.26
N GLY A 53 5.48 -24.11 -16.11
CA GLY A 53 4.61 -23.11 -16.77
C GLY A 53 3.83 -22.15 -15.85
N GLN A 54 4.05 -22.20 -14.54
CA GLN A 54 3.31 -21.39 -13.57
C GLN A 54 3.79 -19.93 -13.56
N LYS A 55 2.84 -19.00 -13.67
CA LYS A 55 3.10 -17.55 -13.55
C LYS A 55 3.08 -17.12 -12.07
N PRO A 56 3.93 -16.17 -11.67
CA PRO A 56 3.85 -15.57 -10.33
C PRO A 56 2.43 -15.05 -10.02
N PRO A 57 1.90 -15.30 -8.82
CA PRO A 57 0.58 -14.81 -8.44
C PRO A 57 0.57 -13.28 -8.34
N ILE A 58 -0.49 -12.66 -8.85
CA ILE A 58 -0.73 -11.20 -8.79
C ILE A 58 -2.03 -10.96 -8.04
N ASP A 59 -1.98 -11.16 -6.72
CA ASP A 59 -3.12 -11.03 -5.81
C ASP A 59 -2.94 -9.89 -4.80
N GLN A 60 -3.90 -9.77 -3.88
CA GLN A 60 -3.87 -8.79 -2.79
C GLN A 60 -3.57 -9.44 -1.43
N GLN A 61 -3.16 -10.71 -1.41
CA GLN A 61 -2.85 -11.42 -0.17
C GLN A 61 -1.57 -10.84 0.44
N TYR A 62 -1.66 -10.49 1.73
CA TYR A 62 -0.57 -9.87 2.48
C TYR A 62 -0.32 -10.53 3.85
N SER A 63 -1.20 -11.43 4.30
CA SER A 63 -1.12 -12.05 5.62
C SER A 63 0.17 -12.85 5.81
N GLN A 64 0.73 -13.39 4.73
CA GLN A 64 2.03 -14.09 4.73
C GLN A 64 3.21 -13.19 5.13
N PHE A 65 3.06 -11.87 5.06
CA PHE A 65 4.08 -10.92 5.52
C PHE A 65 3.97 -10.58 7.01
N ILE A 66 3.00 -11.17 7.72
CA ILE A 66 2.78 -10.95 9.16
C ILE A 66 3.26 -12.18 9.92
N GLY A 67 4.47 -12.10 10.45
CA GLY A 67 5.13 -13.16 11.22
C GLY A 67 5.62 -12.67 12.57
N PRO A 68 6.49 -13.44 13.24
CA PRO A 68 7.16 -13.03 14.47
C PRO A 68 7.98 -11.75 14.30
N ASP A 69 8.79 -11.66 13.23
CA ASP A 69 9.68 -10.50 12.98
C ASP A 69 8.94 -9.23 12.51
N THR A 70 7.68 -9.38 12.12
CA THR A 70 6.82 -8.29 11.64
C THR A 70 5.56 -8.13 12.49
N ALA A 71 5.61 -8.57 13.75
CA ALA A 71 4.47 -8.52 14.65
C ALA A 71 3.88 -7.12 14.84
N TRP A 72 4.71 -6.07 14.73
CA TRP A 72 4.31 -4.66 14.77
C TRP A 72 3.31 -4.24 13.67
N LEU A 73 3.14 -5.05 12.62
CA LEU A 73 2.08 -4.85 11.63
C LEU A 73 0.68 -5.13 12.20
N ARG A 74 0.56 -5.96 13.25
CA ARG A 74 -0.72 -6.24 13.90
C ARG A 74 -1.26 -5.06 14.71
N GLU A 75 -0.40 -4.10 15.04
CA GLU A 75 -0.76 -2.89 15.78
C GLU A 75 -1.35 -1.78 14.89
N VAL A 76 -1.41 -1.97 13.57
CA VAL A 76 -2.08 -1.04 12.65
C VAL A 76 -3.34 -1.67 12.06
N PRO A 77 -4.35 -0.86 11.66
CA PRO A 77 -5.56 -1.40 11.07
C PRO A 77 -5.27 -2.24 9.83
N SER A 78 -5.92 -3.39 9.73
CA SER A 78 -5.72 -4.36 8.64
C SER A 78 -6.02 -3.78 7.25
N GLN A 79 -6.91 -2.78 7.19
CA GLN A 79 -7.26 -2.06 5.96
C GLN A 79 -6.08 -1.23 5.43
N VAL A 80 -5.22 -0.67 6.29
CA VAL A 80 -3.98 0.03 5.86
C VAL A 80 -3.04 -0.95 5.17
N LEU A 81 -2.88 -2.15 5.73
CA LEU A 81 -2.05 -3.21 5.18
C LEU A 81 -2.61 -3.73 3.85
N ARG A 82 -3.91 -4.03 3.82
CA ARG A 82 -4.66 -4.41 2.61
C ARG A 82 -4.43 -3.39 1.50
N ASN A 83 -4.58 -2.10 1.79
CA ASN A 83 -4.42 -1.03 0.82
C ASN A 83 -3.00 -1.01 0.22
N GLY A 84 -1.97 -1.38 0.98
CA GLY A 84 -0.61 -1.54 0.46
C GLY A 84 -0.50 -2.60 -0.64
N ALA A 85 -1.14 -3.77 -0.43
CA ALA A 85 -1.18 -4.83 -1.43
C ALA A 85 -2.05 -4.46 -2.65
N VAL A 86 -3.18 -3.75 -2.44
CA VAL A 86 -4.03 -3.24 -3.52
C VAL A 86 -3.25 -2.27 -4.41
N ARG A 87 -2.50 -1.33 -3.82
CA ARG A 87 -1.67 -0.38 -4.58
C ARG A 87 -0.63 -1.09 -5.44
N TRP A 88 -0.03 -2.17 -4.92
CA TRP A 88 0.90 -2.99 -5.72
C TRP A 88 0.19 -3.63 -6.91
N LYS A 89 -0.98 -4.25 -6.68
CA LYS A 89 -1.78 -4.87 -7.76
C LYS A 89 -2.21 -3.85 -8.81
N GLN A 90 -2.62 -2.64 -8.40
CA GLN A 90 -2.97 -1.56 -9.32
C GLN A 90 -1.76 -1.10 -10.16
N ALA A 91 -0.60 -0.91 -9.54
CA ALA A 91 0.62 -0.56 -10.26
C ALA A 91 1.01 -1.65 -11.28
N TYR A 92 0.79 -2.91 -10.93
CA TYR A 92 1.01 -4.03 -11.84
C TYR A 92 -0.01 -4.07 -12.99
N SER A 93 -1.28 -3.77 -12.70
CA SER A 93 -2.32 -3.66 -13.72
C SER A 93 -1.99 -2.58 -14.75
N ARG A 94 -1.52 -1.41 -14.28
CA ARG A 94 -1.03 -0.32 -15.16
C ARG A 94 0.16 -0.74 -16.00
N PHE A 95 1.09 -1.52 -15.43
CA PHE A 95 2.21 -2.10 -16.17
C PHE A 95 1.72 -3.00 -17.32
N PHE A 96 0.75 -3.88 -17.09
CA PHE A 96 0.17 -4.70 -18.16
C PHE A 96 -0.54 -3.90 -19.24
N GLN A 97 -1.18 -2.80 -18.86
CA GLN A 97 -1.79 -1.85 -19.79
C GLN A 97 -0.77 -0.95 -20.51
N LYS A 98 0.55 -1.14 -20.27
CA LYS A 98 1.63 -0.32 -20.81
C LYS A 98 1.54 1.17 -20.45
N LEU A 99 0.84 1.50 -19.35
CA LEU A 99 0.67 2.86 -18.85
C LEU A 99 1.76 3.29 -17.86
N SER A 100 2.57 2.34 -17.38
CA SER A 100 3.68 2.60 -16.48
C SER A 100 4.73 1.49 -16.55
N GLY A 101 5.90 1.78 -15.99
CA GLY A 101 6.87 0.73 -15.67
C GLY A 101 6.32 -0.26 -14.64
N ARG A 102 7.07 -1.36 -14.47
CA ARG A 102 6.78 -2.39 -13.48
C ARG A 102 6.90 -1.85 -12.05
N PRO A 103 6.13 -2.36 -11.07
CA PRO A 103 6.30 -2.00 -9.66
C PRO A 103 7.74 -2.15 -9.16
N THR A 104 8.25 -1.12 -8.48
CA THR A 104 9.60 -1.04 -7.88
C THR A 104 9.53 -0.78 -6.39
N ILE A 105 10.64 -0.98 -5.68
CA ILE A 105 10.72 -0.73 -4.23
C ILE A 105 10.66 0.77 -3.97
N HIS A 106 9.81 1.18 -3.02
CA HIS A 106 9.73 2.56 -2.54
C HIS A 106 10.69 2.79 -1.36
N GLY A 107 11.46 3.87 -1.43
CA GLY A 107 12.33 4.33 -0.35
C GLY A 107 11.59 5.20 0.67
N LYS A 108 12.35 5.70 1.65
CA LYS A 108 11.87 6.71 2.62
C LYS A 108 11.99 8.14 2.10
N GLY A 109 12.85 8.38 1.11
CA GLY A 109 13.03 9.69 0.50
C GLY A 109 11.89 10.03 -0.46
N GLY A 110 11.62 11.33 -0.62
CA GLY A 110 10.58 11.84 -1.51
C GLY A 110 9.19 11.86 -0.89
N GLU A 111 8.18 12.16 -1.72
CA GLU A 111 6.78 12.24 -1.30
C GLU A 111 6.29 10.89 -0.76
N GLN A 112 5.65 10.93 0.41
CA GLN A 112 5.09 9.77 1.07
C GLN A 112 3.61 10.00 1.34
N GLY A 113 2.85 8.92 1.37
CA GLY A 113 1.42 8.99 1.63
C GLY A 113 0.85 7.63 1.97
N VAL A 114 -0.28 7.69 2.66
CA VAL A 114 -1.08 6.53 3.04
C VAL A 114 -2.40 6.63 2.30
N TRP A 115 -2.78 5.56 1.60
CA TRP A 115 -4.12 5.47 1.04
C TRP A 115 -5.08 4.95 2.10
N LEU A 116 -6.04 5.79 2.46
CA LEU A 116 -7.09 5.49 3.42
C LEU A 116 -8.44 5.46 2.71
N THR A 117 -9.35 4.68 3.30
CA THR A 117 -10.74 4.53 2.87
C THR A 117 -11.65 5.07 3.98
N ARG A 118 -12.94 5.25 3.68
CA ARG A 118 -13.94 5.73 4.65
C ARG A 118 -14.07 4.88 5.92
N GLU A 119 -13.53 3.67 5.90
CA GLU A 119 -13.45 2.76 7.06
C GLU A 119 -12.52 3.29 8.17
N LEU A 120 -11.54 4.13 7.83
CA LEU A 120 -10.50 4.59 8.76
C LEU A 120 -10.34 6.12 8.81
N PHE A 121 -11.09 6.83 7.98
CA PHE A 121 -10.89 8.26 7.78
C PHE A 121 -12.21 8.90 7.39
N ALA A 122 -12.61 9.94 8.13
CA ALA A 122 -13.76 10.77 7.85
C ALA A 122 -13.40 12.24 8.10
N PHE A 123 -14.18 13.14 7.49
CA PHE A 123 -14.19 14.54 7.91
C PHE A 123 -15.29 14.69 8.95
N GLU A 124 -14.92 15.18 10.13
CA GLU A 124 -15.87 15.52 11.17
C GLU A 124 -16.08 17.03 11.16
N ASP A 125 -17.33 17.44 11.17
CA ASP A 125 -17.74 18.85 11.26
C ASP A 125 -17.41 19.35 12.67
N ASP A 126 -16.69 20.47 12.78
CA ASP A 126 -16.35 21.07 14.08
C ASP A 126 -17.49 21.91 14.67
N GLY A 127 -18.61 22.09 13.94
CA GLY A 127 -19.73 22.92 14.35
C GLY A 127 -19.49 24.42 14.18
N GLU A 128 -18.31 24.83 13.73
CA GLU A 128 -17.91 26.22 13.46
C GLU A 128 -17.76 26.49 11.95
N GLY A 129 -18.18 25.54 11.11
CA GLY A 129 -18.07 25.61 9.66
C GLY A 129 -16.72 25.14 9.10
N GLY A 130 -15.89 24.52 9.94
CA GLY A 130 -14.67 23.82 9.57
C GLY A 130 -14.80 22.30 9.65
N TYR A 131 -13.72 21.62 9.27
CA TYR A 131 -13.62 20.16 9.40
C TYR A 131 -12.31 19.80 10.06
N HIS A 132 -12.35 18.85 10.99
CA HIS A 132 -11.17 18.25 11.58
C HIS A 132 -11.02 16.78 11.18
N LEU A 133 -9.78 16.31 11.34
CA LEU A 133 -9.35 14.92 11.10
C LEU A 133 -9.66 14.00 12.26
#